data_AF-A0A1Y3AZB8-F1
#
_entry.id   AF-A0A1Y3AZB8-F1
#
_cell.length_a   1.000
_cell.length_b   1.000
_cell.length_c   1.000
_cell.angle_alpha   90.00
_cell.angle_beta   90.00
_cell.angle_gamma   90.00
#
_symmetry.space_group_name_H-M   'P 1'
#
loop_
_entity.id
_entity.type
_entity.pdbx_description
1 polymer ?
#
loop_
_entity_poly.entity_id
_entity_poly.type
_entity_poly.pdbx_seq_one_letter_code
_entity_poly.pdbx_strand_id
1 'polypeptide(L)'
;MLRPTKWFGWTRSNSESSLVHSNGNPHSLEQLKLLYRLLEKNQTVSQSNRTLLVETLRQIAEILIWGDQNDSSLFDFFLEKNMLYFFLNIMKQKCGGYVCTQLLQTLNILFENIKNETSLYYLLSNNHK
;
A
#
# COMPACT_ATOMS: atom_id res chain seq x y z
N MET A 1 7.66 -10.37 -22.09
CA MET A 1 6.27 -10.72 -22.43
C MET A 1 5.55 -11.11 -21.13
N LEU A 2 5.03 -10.14 -20.39
CA LEU A 2 4.42 -10.38 -19.07
C LEU A 2 2.90 -10.52 -19.25
N ARG A 3 2.34 -11.62 -18.75
CA ARG A 3 0.90 -11.93 -18.87
C ARG A 3 0.08 -10.90 -18.09
N PRO A 4 -1.04 -10.43 -18.65
CA PRO A 4 -2.01 -9.63 -17.92
C PRO A 4 -2.80 -10.55 -17.00
N THR A 5 -2.37 -10.71 -15.76
CA THR A 5 -3.28 -11.21 -14.72
C THR A 5 -4.28 -10.09 -14.47
N LYS A 6 -5.49 -10.29 -14.99
CA LYS A 6 -6.69 -9.51 -14.66
C LYS A 6 -6.78 -9.39 -13.14
N TRP A 7 -6.36 -8.25 -12.61
CA TRP A 7 -6.41 -7.95 -11.18
C TRP A 7 -7.84 -7.52 -10.84
N PHE A 8 -8.56 -8.42 -10.15
CA PHE A 8 -9.76 -8.18 -9.34
C PHE A 8 -10.62 -6.95 -9.71
N GLY A 9 -11.63 -7.16 -10.56
CA GLY A 9 -12.90 -6.43 -10.44
C GLY A 9 -12.90 -4.92 -10.67
N TRP A 10 -11.98 -4.36 -11.47
CA TRP A 10 -12.11 -2.98 -11.94
C TRP A 10 -13.19 -2.86 -13.04
N THR A 11 -14.45 -2.94 -12.67
CA THR A 11 -15.41 -1.96 -13.22
C THR A 11 -15.33 -0.78 -12.29
N ARG A 12 -14.77 0.33 -12.78
CA ARG A 12 -14.85 1.63 -12.13
C ARG A 12 -16.34 1.99 -11.98
N SER A 13 -16.97 1.50 -10.91
CA SER A 13 -18.31 1.91 -10.54
C SER A 13 -18.16 3.28 -9.90
N ASN A 14 -18.62 4.27 -10.63
CA ASN A 14 -18.27 5.68 -10.46
C ASN A 14 -19.00 6.34 -9.27
N SER A 15 -19.22 5.63 -8.15
CA SER A 15 -20.19 6.08 -7.14
C SER A 15 -19.75 6.04 -5.67
N GLU A 16 -18.53 5.63 -5.30
CA GLU A 16 -18.12 5.59 -3.86
C GLU A 16 -16.70 6.09 -3.57
N SER A 17 -16.12 6.97 -4.40
CA SER A 17 -14.74 7.47 -4.22
C SER A 17 -14.65 8.96 -3.86
N SER A 18 -15.53 9.46 -3.00
CA SER A 18 -15.59 10.91 -2.69
C SER A 18 -14.63 11.41 -1.59
N LEU A 19 -13.62 10.64 -1.15
CA LEU A 19 -12.75 11.11 -0.05
C LEU A 19 -11.30 11.43 -0.39
N VAL A 20 -10.79 11.14 -1.59
CA VAL A 20 -9.48 11.68 -2.03
C VAL A 20 -9.43 11.77 -3.55
N HIS A 21 -9.93 12.87 -4.13
CA HIS A 21 -9.60 13.23 -5.51
C HIS A 21 -8.93 14.60 -5.47
N SER A 22 -7.64 14.62 -5.19
CA SER A 22 -6.77 15.73 -5.59
C SER A 22 -6.57 15.63 -7.11
N ASN A 23 -6.69 16.76 -7.80
CA ASN A 23 -6.65 16.90 -9.26
C ASN A 23 -5.24 16.63 -9.88
N GLY A 24 -4.43 15.77 -9.27
CA GLY A 24 -3.03 15.49 -9.61
C GLY A 24 -2.78 14.02 -9.95
N ASN A 25 -1.54 13.70 -10.36
CA ASN A 25 -1.13 12.34 -10.71
C ASN A 25 -1.40 11.39 -9.51
N PRO A 26 -2.24 10.35 -9.67
CA PRO A 26 -2.59 9.44 -8.58
C PRO A 26 -1.39 8.63 -8.07
N HIS A 27 -0.33 8.49 -8.89
CA HIS A 27 0.89 7.76 -8.54
C HIS A 27 2.05 8.73 -8.30
N SER A 28 1.84 9.68 -7.38
CA SER A 28 2.82 10.71 -7.03
C SER A 28 3.25 10.61 -5.57
N LEU A 29 4.42 11.19 -5.28
CA LEU A 29 4.97 11.23 -3.92
C LEU A 29 4.07 11.99 -2.94
N GLU A 30 3.37 13.01 -3.41
CA GLU A 30 2.41 13.76 -2.59
C GLU A 30 1.19 12.90 -2.20
N GLN A 31 0.71 12.06 -3.11
CA GLN A 31 -0.36 11.10 -2.78
C GLN A 31 0.13 10.09 -1.74
N LEU A 32 1.35 9.55 -1.91
CA LEU A 32 1.94 8.62 -0.95
C LEU A 32 2.09 9.26 0.45
N LYS A 33 2.53 10.52 0.54
CA LYS A 33 2.59 11.28 1.80
C LYS A 33 1.23 11.46 2.45
N LEU A 34 0.17 11.68 1.67
CA LEU A 34 -1.18 11.81 2.18
C LEU A 34 -1.70 10.47 2.76
N LEU A 35 -1.49 9.37 2.03
CA LEU A 35 -1.85 8.03 2.49
C LEU A 35 -1.09 7.63 3.75
N TYR A 36 0.20 7.97 3.83
CA TYR A 36 1.00 7.78 5.04
C TYR A 36 0.41 8.49 6.26
N ARG A 37 0.02 9.77 6.12
CA ARG A 37 -0.63 10.53 7.21
C ARG A 37 -1.96 9.91 7.64
N LEU A 38 -2.69 9.27 6.72
CA LEU A 38 -3.92 8.55 7.07
C LEU A 38 -3.62 7.31 7.92
N LEU A 39 -2.56 6.57 7.61
CA LEU A 39 -2.11 5.43 8.42
C LEU A 39 -1.65 5.86 9.81
N GLU A 40 -0.88 6.95 9.91
CA GLU A 40 -0.43 7.48 11.21
C GLU A 40 -1.59 7.84 12.14
N LYS A 41 -2.70 8.34 11.58
CA LYS A 41 -3.92 8.69 12.32
C LYS A 41 -4.78 7.48 12.69
N ASN A 42 -4.64 6.35 11.99
CA ASN A 42 -5.50 5.18 12.10
C ASN A 42 -4.72 3.91 12.45
N GLN A 43 -3.89 3.95 13.50
CA GLN A 43 -3.02 2.83 13.85
C GLN A 43 -3.77 1.61 14.41
N THR A 44 -4.94 1.83 15.01
CA THR A 44 -5.78 0.77 15.59
C THR A 44 -6.96 0.45 14.68
N VAL A 45 -7.14 -0.82 14.35
CA VAL A 45 -8.25 -1.28 13.52
C VAL A 45 -9.53 -1.38 14.33
N SER A 46 -10.59 -0.81 13.77
CA SER A 46 -11.95 -0.87 14.26
C SER A 46 -12.89 -1.30 13.13
N GLN A 47 -14.12 -1.64 13.47
CA GLN A 47 -15.15 -1.95 12.46
C GLN A 47 -15.42 -0.78 11.52
N SER A 48 -15.24 0.47 11.98
CA SER A 48 -15.51 1.67 11.19
C SER A 48 -14.38 2.05 10.23
N ASN A 49 -13.12 1.71 10.53
CA ASN A 49 -11.97 2.10 9.72
C ASN A 49 -11.32 0.96 8.93
N ARG A 50 -11.73 -0.30 9.14
CA ARG A 50 -11.13 -1.47 8.49
C ARG A 50 -11.08 -1.38 6.96
N THR A 51 -12.15 -0.90 6.32
CA THR A 51 -12.22 -0.76 4.86
C THR A 51 -11.28 0.35 4.38
N LEU A 52 -11.25 1.47 5.09
CA LEU A 52 -10.34 2.59 4.81
C LEU A 52 -8.88 2.13 4.87
N LEU A 53 -8.50 1.36 5.90
CA LEU A 53 -7.13 0.87 6.05
C LEU A 53 -6.73 -0.10 4.94
N VAL A 54 -7.60 -1.04 4.59
CA VAL A 54 -7.37 -1.97 3.48
C VAL A 54 -7.17 -1.20 2.17
N GLU A 55 -8.05 -0.24 1.85
CA GLU A 55 -7.93 0.54 0.62
C GLU A 55 -6.73 1.50 0.62
N THR A 56 -6.37 2.05 1.76
CA THR A 56 -5.18 2.93 1.90
C THR A 56 -3.91 2.12 1.62
N LEU A 57 -3.78 0.94 2.23
CA LEU A 57 -2.62 0.06 2.03
C LEU A 57 -2.57 -0.51 0.60
N ARG A 58 -3.72 -0.80 -0.01
CA ARG A 58 -3.81 -1.18 -1.42
C ARG A 58 -3.32 -0.08 -2.34
N GLN A 59 -3.74 1.16 -2.12
CA GLN A 59 -3.29 2.32 -2.90
C GLN A 59 -1.79 2.58 -2.74
N ILE A 60 -1.23 2.40 -1.54
CA ILE A 60 0.23 2.51 -1.34
C ILE A 60 0.96 1.47 -2.20
N ALA A 61 0.52 0.21 -2.18
CA ALA A 61 1.12 -0.83 -3.02
C ALA A 61 1.00 -0.50 -4.51
N GLU A 62 -0.15 0.01 -4.95
CA GLU A 62 -0.37 0.44 -6.34
C GLU A 62 0.60 1.55 -6.78
N ILE A 63 0.81 2.57 -5.93
CA ILE A 63 1.79 3.63 -6.16
C ILE A 63 3.20 3.07 -6.26
N LEU A 64 3.58 2.11 -5.41
CA LEU A 64 4.92 1.49 -5.45
C LEU A 64 5.13 0.60 -6.68
N ILE A 65 4.07 0.01 -7.23
CA ILE A 65 4.18 -0.86 -8.41
C ILE A 65 4.26 -0.04 -9.71
N TRP A 66 3.48 1.04 -9.80
CA TRP A 66 3.33 1.82 -11.03
C TRP A 66 4.05 3.16 -11.02
N GLY A 67 4.07 3.84 -9.88
CA GLY A 67 4.75 5.12 -9.71
C GLY A 67 6.26 4.96 -9.69
N ASP A 68 6.77 3.95 -8.99
CA ASP A 68 8.22 3.70 -8.84
C ASP A 68 8.94 3.48 -10.19
N GLN A 69 8.22 2.99 -11.21
CA GLN A 69 8.75 2.84 -12.57
C GLN A 69 9.20 4.18 -13.18
N ASN A 70 8.67 5.30 -12.68
CA ASN A 70 8.96 6.64 -13.17
C ASN A 70 9.69 7.52 -12.14
N ASP A 71 9.55 7.22 -10.84
CA ASP A 71 10.10 8.03 -9.74
C ASP A 71 10.54 7.14 -8.56
N SER A 72 11.84 6.88 -8.47
CA SER A 72 12.43 6.03 -7.42
C SER A 72 12.31 6.63 -6.01
N SER A 73 12.02 7.93 -5.88
CA SER A 73 11.86 8.57 -4.57
C SER A 73 10.64 8.06 -3.80
N LEU A 74 9.69 7.42 -4.50
CA LEU A 74 8.52 6.78 -3.90
C LEU A 74 8.93 5.61 -3.01
N PHE A 75 9.81 4.74 -3.51
CA PHE A 75 10.31 3.61 -2.75
C PHE A 75 11.26 4.04 -1.64
N ASP A 76 12.12 5.04 -1.88
CA ASP A 76 12.97 5.63 -0.84
C ASP A 76 12.15 6.17 0.33
N PHE A 77 11.07 6.91 0.05
CA PHE A 77 10.17 7.43 1.08
C PHE A 77 9.42 6.31 1.83
N PHE A 78 9.01 5.27 1.12
CA PHE A 78 8.38 4.09 1.73
C PHE A 78 9.31 3.40 2.74
N LEU A 79 10.59 3.26 2.39
CA LEU A 79 11.62 2.73 3.27
C LEU A 79 11.91 3.68 4.44
N GLU A 80 12.12 4.97 4.18
CA GLU A 80 12.44 5.98 5.20
C GLU A 80 11.38 6.06 6.31
N LYS A 81 10.10 5.94 5.94
CA LYS A 81 8.98 5.96 6.89
C LYS A 81 8.62 4.60 7.47
N ASN A 82 9.39 3.56 7.14
CA ASN A 82 9.12 2.18 7.56
C ASN A 82 7.65 1.79 7.34
N MET A 83 7.11 2.11 6.16
CA MET A 83 5.67 1.94 5.93
C MET A 83 5.23 0.47 5.91
N LEU A 84 6.14 -0.45 5.60
CA LEU A 84 5.90 -1.89 5.70
C LEU A 84 5.46 -2.30 7.12
N TYR A 85 5.94 -1.60 8.16
CA TYR A 85 5.51 -1.83 9.54
C TYR A 85 4.01 -1.67 9.73
N PHE A 86 3.36 -0.74 9.02
CA PHE A 86 1.90 -0.56 9.14
C PHE A 86 1.14 -1.77 8.63
N PHE A 87 1.58 -2.38 7.52
CA PHE A 87 0.99 -3.63 7.02
C PHE A 87 1.07 -4.72 8.10
N LEU A 88 2.26 -4.93 8.67
CA LEU A 88 2.49 -5.96 9.67
C LEU A 88 1.74 -5.68 10.98
N ASN A 89 1.75 -4.44 11.45
CA ASN A 89 1.09 -4.03 12.68
C ASN A 89 -0.43 -4.20 12.59
N ILE A 90 -1.03 -3.85 11.45
CA ILE A 90 -2.47 -4.03 11.24
C ILE A 90 -2.83 -5.52 11.14
N MET A 91 -2.02 -6.34 10.48
CA MET A 91 -2.27 -7.79 10.43
C MET A 91 -2.14 -8.48 11.79
N LYS A 92 -1.30 -7.96 12.70
CA LYS A 92 -1.14 -8.49 14.07
C LYS A 92 -2.35 -8.17 14.96
N GLN A 93 -3.15 -7.18 14.62
CA GLN A 93 -4.33 -6.81 15.39
C GLN A 93 -5.47 -7.81 15.15
N LYS A 94 -6.39 -7.94 16.12
CA LYS A 94 -7.56 -8.83 16.03
C LYS A 94 -8.65 -8.23 15.12
N CYS A 95 -8.35 -8.11 13.83
CA CYS A 95 -9.16 -7.39 12.83
C CYS A 95 -10.22 -8.24 12.11
N GLY A 96 -10.24 -9.55 12.37
CA GLY A 96 -11.03 -10.52 11.61
C GLY A 96 -10.37 -10.95 10.29
N GLY A 97 -10.88 -12.03 9.69
CA GLY A 97 -10.27 -12.69 8.53
C GLY A 97 -10.26 -11.85 7.25
N TYR A 98 -11.20 -10.92 7.08
CA TYR A 98 -11.29 -10.06 5.89
C TYR A 98 -10.05 -9.16 5.74
N VAL A 99 -9.71 -8.38 6.78
CA VAL A 99 -8.59 -7.42 6.75
C VAL A 99 -7.27 -8.17 6.53
N CYS A 100 -7.05 -9.25 7.29
CA CYS A 100 -5.81 -10.02 7.19
C CYS A 100 -5.62 -10.61 5.79
N THR A 101 -6.68 -11.21 5.22
CA THR A 101 -6.62 -11.78 3.86
C THR A 101 -6.31 -10.73 2.80
N GLN A 102 -6.96 -9.57 2.86
CA GLN A 102 -6.75 -8.49 1.88
C GLN A 102 -5.35 -7.88 1.97
N LEU A 103 -4.83 -7.71 3.19
CA LEU A 103 -3.47 -7.19 3.38
C LEU A 103 -2.42 -8.20 2.97
N LEU A 104 -2.63 -9.48 3.25
CA LEU A 104 -1.72 -10.54 2.81
C LEU A 104 -1.69 -10.62 1.28
N GLN A 105 -2.85 -10.51 0.62
CA GLN A 105 -2.93 -10.42 -0.83
C GLN A 105 -2.15 -9.21 -1.34
N THR A 106 -2.38 -8.03 -0.78
CA THR A 106 -1.67 -6.80 -1.18
C THR A 106 -0.15 -6.93 -1.00
N LEU A 107 0.30 -7.51 0.11
CA LEU A 107 1.72 -7.74 0.37
C LEU A 107 2.35 -8.72 -0.60
N ASN A 108 1.67 -9.83 -0.91
CA ASN A 108 2.17 -10.81 -1.87
C ASN A 108 2.42 -10.15 -3.23
N ILE A 109 1.52 -9.29 -3.69
CA ILE A 109 1.67 -8.53 -4.94
C ILE A 109 2.87 -7.60 -4.86
N LEU A 110 2.96 -6.84 -3.77
CA LEU A 110 4.04 -5.89 -3.58
C LEU A 110 5.39 -6.60 -3.67
N PHE A 111 5.55 -7.73 -2.97
CA PHE A 111 6.78 -8.51 -3.01
C PHE A 111 7.06 -9.14 -4.38
N GLU A 112 6.06 -9.67 -5.07
CA GLU A 112 6.22 -10.17 -6.44
C GLU A 112 6.67 -9.08 -7.42
N ASN A 113 6.29 -7.82 -7.17
CA ASN A 113 6.67 -6.68 -8.02
C ASN A 113 8.03 -6.08 -7.67
N ILE A 114 8.57 -6.36 -6.48
CA ILE A 114 9.91 -5.94 -6.09
C ILE A 114 10.92 -6.92 -6.71
N LYS A 115 11.43 -6.55 -7.89
CA LYS A 115 12.34 -7.40 -8.67
C LYS A 115 13.81 -7.25 -8.30
N ASN A 116 14.15 -6.23 -7.52
CA ASN A 116 15.53 -5.96 -7.12
C ASN A 116 15.82 -6.63 -5.76
N GLU A 117 16.74 -7.59 -5.76
CA GLU A 117 17.21 -8.29 -4.54
C GLU A 117 17.70 -7.29 -3.47
N THR A 118 18.26 -6.16 -3.88
CA THR A 118 18.74 -5.11 -2.98
C THR A 118 17.59 -4.45 -2.24
N SER A 119 16.50 -4.12 -2.95
CA SER A 119 15.29 -3.53 -2.36
C SER A 119 14.58 -4.50 -1.43
N LEU A 120 14.54 -5.78 -1.79
CA LEU A 120 13.98 -6.84 -0.94
C LEU A 120 14.84 -7.06 0.31
N TYR A 121 16.17 -7.00 0.17
CA TYR A 121 17.09 -7.03 1.30
C TYR A 121 16.85 -5.84 2.24
N TYR A 122 16.75 -4.61 1.74
CA TYR A 122 16.45 -3.44 2.56
C TYR A 122 15.10 -3.52 3.28
N LEU A 123 14.08 -4.12 2.65
CA LEU A 123 12.77 -4.31 3.27
C LEU A 123 12.77 -5.36 4.39
N LEU A 124 13.46 -6.49 4.17
CA LEU A 124 13.42 -7.64 5.08
C LEU A 124 14.52 -7.65 6.13
N SER A 125 15.63 -6.95 5.87
CA SER A 125 16.76 -6.81 6.81
C SER A 125 16.39 -6.05 8.09
N ASN A 126 15.14 -5.60 8.20
CA ASN A 126 14.64 -4.69 9.22
C ASN A 126 15.33 -3.32 9.17
N ASN A 127 14.54 -2.30 9.46
CA ASN A 127 14.93 -0.99 9.95
C ASN A 127 15.75 -1.10 11.26
N HIS A 128 16.85 -1.86 11.24
CA HIS A 128 17.72 -2.20 12.35
C HIS A 128 18.95 -1.29 12.29
N LYS A 129 18.72 -0.02 12.59
CA LYS A 129 19.69 0.81 13.30
C LYS A 129 18.98 1.42 14.49
#